data_AF-A0A3N7CW52-F1
#
_entry.id   AF-A0A3N7CW52-F1
#
_cell.length_a   1.000
_cell.length_b   1.000
_cell.length_c   1.000
_cell.angle_alpha   90.00
_cell.angle_beta   90.00
_cell.angle_gamma   90.00
#
_symmetry.space_group_name_H-M   'P 1'
#
loop_
_entity.id
_entity.type
_entity.pdbx_description
1 polymer ?
#
loop_
_entity_poly.entity_id
_entity_poly.type
_entity_poly.pdbx_seq_one_letter_code
_entity_poly.pdbx_strand_id
1 'polypeptide(L)'
;MESDWKKRMGGDSEYNAKRAIAKDAYNAGCIIYSTGSGKWYTPEEFMNTESEKVSIHRGKDDGRKFTIMTIKAGVQKKLEALKYAEADLQNFMGRMLAYSEIVPTRNKK
;
A
#
# COMPACT_ATOMS: atom_id res chain seq x y z
N MET A 1 -20.75 6.50 34.28
CA MET A 1 -21.24 5.80 33.07
C MET A 1 -21.02 6.70 31.87
N GLU A 2 -19.80 6.67 31.32
CA GLU A 2 -19.43 7.39 30.10
C GLU A 2 -19.96 6.59 28.90
N SER A 3 -21.22 6.85 28.56
CA SER A 3 -22.07 5.92 27.79
C SER A 3 -21.87 6.04 26.27
N ASP A 4 -21.42 4.94 25.66
CA ASP A 4 -21.76 4.33 24.35
C ASP A 4 -22.06 5.13 23.06
N TRP A 5 -22.37 6.43 23.09
CA TRP A 5 -22.70 7.18 21.87
C TRP A 5 -21.48 7.43 20.97
N LYS A 6 -20.28 7.55 21.56
CA LYS A 6 -19.02 7.68 20.81
C LYS A 6 -18.65 6.40 20.04
N LYS A 7 -19.07 5.22 20.52
CA LYS A 7 -18.81 3.93 19.85
C LYS A 7 -19.66 3.74 18.58
N ARG A 8 -20.88 4.27 18.55
CA ARG A 8 -21.78 4.17 17.39
C ARG A 8 -21.44 5.19 16.29
N MET A 9 -21.02 6.40 16.65
CA MET A 9 -20.60 7.43 15.68
C MET A 9 -19.27 7.12 14.97
N GLY A 10 -18.40 6.30 15.57
CA GLY A 10 -17.10 5.97 15.00
C GLY A 10 -17.17 5.06 13.76
N GLY A 11 -18.07 4.06 13.78
CA GLY A 11 -18.22 3.10 12.68
C GLY A 11 -18.85 3.71 11.43
N ASP A 12 -19.87 4.55 11.59
CA ASP A 12 -20.53 5.21 10.46
C ASP A 12 -19.64 6.26 9.78
N SER A 13 -18.85 7.01 10.56
CA SER A 13 -17.95 8.03 10.01
C SER A 13 -16.82 7.41 9.17
N GLU A 14 -16.18 6.37 9.70
CA GLU A 14 -15.12 5.65 8.98
C GLU A 14 -15.66 4.95 7.72
N TYR A 15 -16.80 4.26 7.84
CA TYR A 15 -17.45 3.62 6.70
C TYR A 15 -17.81 4.64 5.61
N ASN A 16 -18.37 5.79 5.99
CA ASN A 16 -18.74 6.84 5.03
C ASN A 16 -17.52 7.48 4.36
N ALA A 17 -16.42 7.69 5.09
CA ALA A 17 -15.16 8.19 4.54
C ALA A 17 -14.58 7.21 3.51
N LYS A 18 -14.54 5.92 3.88
CA LYS A 18 -14.07 4.85 3.00
C LYS A 18 -14.93 4.72 1.75
N ARG A 19 -16.25 4.84 1.93
CA ARG A 19 -17.23 4.85 0.84
C ARG A 19 -17.06 6.05 -0.09
N ALA A 20 -16.71 7.22 0.44
CA ALA A 20 -16.45 8.40 -0.39
C ALA A 20 -15.26 8.17 -1.33
N ILE A 21 -14.14 7.70 -0.80
CA ILE A 21 -12.94 7.36 -1.60
C ILE A 21 -13.25 6.27 -2.63
N ALA A 22 -13.94 5.20 -2.21
CA ALA A 22 -14.34 4.11 -3.11
C ALA A 22 -15.25 4.60 -4.24
N LYS A 23 -16.22 5.46 -3.92
CA LYS A 23 -17.13 6.05 -4.89
C LYS A 23 -16.38 6.93 -5.89
N ASP A 24 -15.47 7.76 -5.43
CA ASP A 24 -14.67 8.63 -6.31
C ASP A 24 -13.79 7.81 -7.25
N ALA A 25 -13.14 6.77 -6.74
CA ALA A 25 -12.34 5.85 -7.56
C ALA A 25 -13.19 5.09 -8.58
N TYR A 26 -14.36 4.59 -8.17
CA TYR A 26 -15.29 3.88 -9.05
C TYR A 26 -15.78 4.76 -10.20
N ASN A 27 -16.25 5.97 -9.87
CA ASN A 27 -16.74 6.93 -10.86
C ASN A 27 -15.63 7.36 -11.84
N ALA A 28 -14.38 7.42 -11.37
CA ALA A 28 -13.23 7.75 -12.19
C ALA A 28 -12.63 6.55 -12.96
N GLY A 29 -13.15 5.33 -12.80
CA GLY A 29 -12.56 4.11 -13.37
C GLY A 29 -11.11 3.86 -12.89
N CYS A 30 -10.82 4.24 -11.65
CA CYS A 30 -9.49 4.26 -11.06
C CYS A 30 -9.36 3.25 -9.91
N ILE A 31 -8.12 3.00 -9.50
CA ILE A 31 -7.76 2.17 -8.35
C ILE A 31 -7.27 3.03 -7.20
N ILE A 32 -7.28 2.46 -6.00
CA ILE A 32 -6.90 3.14 -4.76
C ILE A 32 -5.56 2.58 -4.30
N TYR A 33 -4.60 3.47 -4.07
CA TYR A 33 -3.30 3.16 -3.49
C TYR A 33 -3.24 3.61 -2.04
N SER A 34 -2.98 2.70 -1.10
CA SER A 34 -2.65 3.05 0.28
C SER A 34 -1.17 3.38 0.38
N THR A 35 -0.83 4.64 0.62
CA THR A 35 0.57 5.07 0.84
C THR A 35 1.11 4.55 2.18
N GLY A 36 0.23 4.25 3.15
CA GLY A 36 0.60 3.71 4.45
C GLY A 36 0.99 2.23 4.40
N SER A 37 0.19 1.40 3.72
CA SER A 37 0.46 -0.05 3.62
C SER A 37 1.19 -0.46 2.34
N GLY A 38 1.29 0.43 1.34
CA GLY A 38 1.86 0.14 0.02
C GLY A 38 1.00 -0.79 -0.83
N LYS A 39 -0.27 -0.99 -0.44
CA LYS A 39 -1.21 -1.90 -1.11
C LYS A 39 -2.10 -1.18 -2.11
N TRP A 40 -2.58 -1.95 -3.08
CA TRP A 40 -3.49 -1.50 -4.12
C TRP A 40 -4.82 -2.19 -3.94
N TYR A 41 -5.88 -1.44 -4.21
CA TYR A 41 -7.25 -1.91 -4.06
C TYR A 41 -8.09 -1.44 -5.24
N THR A 42 -8.95 -2.33 -5.73
CA THR A 42 -10.17 -1.90 -6.42
C THR A 42 -11.11 -1.20 -5.43
N PRO A 43 -12.07 -0.40 -5.91
CA PRO A 43 -13.08 0.19 -5.03
C PRO A 43 -13.81 -0.84 -4.15
N GLU A 44 -14.13 -2.01 -4.70
CA GLU A 44 -14.83 -3.09 -3.99
C GLU A 44 -13.94 -3.73 -2.92
N GLU A 45 -12.70 -4.09 -3.26
CA GLU A 45 -11.73 -4.63 -2.29
C GLU A 45 -11.44 -3.64 -1.17
N PHE A 46 -11.35 -2.35 -1.52
CA PHE A 46 -11.11 -1.30 -0.53
C PHE A 46 -12.22 -1.29 0.50
N MET A 47 -13.49 -1.32 0.08
CA MET A 47 -14.63 -1.36 1.00
C MET A 47 -14.58 -2.57 1.94
N ASN A 48 -14.23 -3.74 1.43
CA ASN A 48 -14.24 -5.00 2.18
C ASN A 48 -13.03 -5.19 3.13
N THR A 49 -12.01 -4.34 3.06
CA THR A 49 -10.77 -4.53 3.83
C THR A 49 -10.86 -3.94 5.24
N GLU A 50 -10.89 -4.76 6.29
CA GLU A 50 -10.91 -4.26 7.69
C GLU A 50 -9.59 -3.63 8.16
N SER A 51 -8.47 -3.94 7.50
CA SER A 51 -7.14 -3.45 7.92
C SER A 51 -6.88 -1.99 7.56
N GLU A 52 -7.59 -1.44 6.57
CA GLU A 52 -7.41 -0.06 6.13
C GLU A 52 -8.44 0.84 6.83
N LYS A 53 -7.94 1.67 7.75
CA LYS A 53 -8.77 2.61 8.51
C LYS A 53 -8.70 4.00 7.93
N VAL A 54 -9.86 4.60 7.68
CA VAL A 54 -9.97 5.98 7.19
C VAL A 54 -10.46 6.87 8.33
N SER A 55 -9.52 7.53 9.00
CA SER A 55 -9.84 8.46 10.10
C SER A 55 -9.98 9.90 9.59
N ILE A 56 -11.16 10.48 9.73
CA ILE A 56 -11.35 11.93 9.54
C ILE A 56 -10.94 12.64 10.83
N HIS A 57 -9.84 13.40 10.81
CA HIS A 57 -9.41 14.19 11.98
C HIS A 57 -9.69 15.68 11.76
N ARG A 58 -10.54 16.27 12.62
CA ARG A 58 -10.91 17.70 12.59
C ARG A 58 -11.51 18.18 11.26
N GLY A 59 -12.37 17.38 10.64
CA GLY A 59 -13.04 17.75 9.38
C GLY A 59 -12.11 17.82 8.16
N LYS A 60 -10.83 17.45 8.32
CA LYS A 60 -9.91 17.18 7.22
C LYS A 60 -9.74 15.68 7.12
N ASP A 61 -9.96 15.18 5.91
CA ASP A 61 -9.75 13.78 5.60
C ASP A 61 -8.27 13.44 5.78
N ASP A 62 -7.95 12.21 6.17
CA ASP A 62 -6.58 11.68 6.18
C ASP A 62 -6.06 11.47 4.74
N GLY A 63 -6.42 12.37 3.81
CA GLY A 63 -6.21 12.29 2.36
C GLY A 63 -4.76 12.19 1.90
N ARG A 64 -3.79 12.13 2.84
CA ARG A 64 -2.40 11.75 2.56
C ARG A 64 -2.18 10.23 2.49
N LYS A 65 -3.09 9.43 3.03
CA LYS A 65 -2.94 7.96 3.11
C LYS A 65 -3.46 7.21 1.88
N PHE A 66 -4.40 7.78 1.14
CA PHE A 66 -5.01 7.12 -0.01
C PHE A 66 -4.89 7.99 -1.25
N THR A 67 -4.45 7.40 -2.35
CA THR A 67 -4.31 8.09 -3.63
C THR A 67 -5.10 7.34 -4.69
N ILE A 68 -6.00 8.05 -5.37
CA ILE A 68 -6.73 7.52 -6.51
C ILE A 68 -5.85 7.66 -7.75
N MET A 69 -5.64 6.55 -8.46
CA MET A 69 -4.75 6.49 -9.62
C MET A 69 -5.40 5.71 -10.75
N THR A 70 -5.07 6.07 -11.99
CA THR A 70 -5.49 5.25 -13.14
C THR A 70 -4.81 3.89 -13.09
N ILE A 71 -5.48 2.87 -13.62
CA ILE A 71 -4.94 1.50 -13.69
C ILE A 71 -3.56 1.50 -14.37
N LYS A 72 -3.43 2.24 -15.49
CA LYS A 72 -2.17 2.36 -16.23
C LYS A 72 -1.04 2.94 -15.37
N ALA A 73 -1.32 4.00 -14.60
CA ALA A 73 -0.32 4.59 -13.71
C ALA A 73 0.07 3.63 -12.58
N GLY A 74 -0.89 2.86 -12.04
CA GLY A 74 -0.62 1.84 -11.03
C GLY A 74 0.28 0.71 -11.53
N VAL A 75 -0.01 0.18 -12.72
CA VAL A 75 0.83 -0.85 -13.38
C VAL A 75 2.24 -0.31 -13.62
N GLN A 76 2.37 0.90 -14.17
CA GLN A 76 3.66 1.54 -14.41
C GLN A 76 4.48 1.66 -13.11
N LYS A 77 3.86 2.10 -12.02
CA LYS A 77 4.52 2.22 -10.72
C LYS A 77 4.99 0.88 -10.16
N LYS A 78 4.23 -0.21 -10.36
CA LYS A 78 4.65 -1.56 -9.99
C LYS A 78 5.81 -2.07 -10.85
N LEU A 79 5.80 -1.78 -12.15
CA LEU A 79 6.92 -2.10 -13.04
C LEU A 79 8.21 -1.38 -12.64
N GLU A 80 8.12 -0.09 -12.27
CA GLU A 80 9.28 0.66 -11.76
C GLU A 80 9.81 0.08 -10.45
N ALA A 81 8.93 -0.31 -9.53
CA ALA A 81 9.33 -0.97 -8.30
C ALA A 81 10.05 -2.31 -8.57
N LEU A 82 9.58 -3.09 -9.55
CA LEU A 82 10.23 -4.33 -9.96
C LEU A 82 11.62 -4.10 -10.55
N LYS A 83 11.78 -3.09 -11.42
CA LYS A 83 13.09 -2.72 -11.97
C LYS A 83 14.09 -2.34 -10.87
N TYR A 84 13.62 -1.62 -9.86
CA TYR A 84 14.47 -1.27 -8.72
C TYR A 84 14.87 -2.51 -7.90
N ALA A 85 13.92 -3.41 -7.63
CA ALA A 85 14.19 -4.66 -6.92
C ALA A 85 15.14 -5.59 -7.69
N GLU A 86 15.00 -5.66 -9.02
CA GLU A 86 15.91 -6.40 -9.89
C GLU A 86 17.32 -5.83 -9.84
N ALA A 87 17.47 -4.51 -9.92
CA ALA A 87 18.76 -3.85 -9.81
C ALA A 87 19.44 -4.12 -8.46
N ASP A 88 18.68 -4.05 -7.36
CA ASP A 88 19.17 -4.36 -6.01
C ASP A 88 19.63 -5.82 -5.91
N LEU A 89 18.86 -6.76 -6.47
CA LEU A 89 19.23 -8.17 -6.54
C LEU A 89 20.52 -8.41 -7.33
N GLN A 90 20.67 -7.80 -8.51
CA GLN A 90 21.88 -7.91 -9.32
C GLN A 90 23.11 -7.40 -8.56
N ASN A 91 22.94 -6.29 -7.84
CA ASN A 91 24.00 -5.70 -7.02
C ASN A 91 24.38 -6.63 -5.85
N PHE A 92 23.38 -7.23 -5.19
CA PHE A 92 23.60 -8.24 -4.16
C PHE A 92 24.34 -9.48 -4.71
N MET A 93 23.91 -10.01 -5.87
CA MET A 93 24.56 -11.14 -6.53
C MET A 93 26.03 -10.83 -6.84
N GLY A 94 26.33 -9.66 -7.41
CA GLY A 94 27.70 -9.23 -7.69
C GLY A 94 28.58 -9.22 -6.44
N ARG A 95 28.05 -8.72 -5.31
CA ARG A 95 28.77 -8.74 -4.02
C ARG A 95 29.02 -10.16 -3.50
N MET A 96 28.05 -11.05 -3.63
CA MET A 96 28.19 -12.44 -3.16
C MET A 96 29.18 -13.25 -4.02
N LEU A 97 29.13 -13.07 -5.35
CA LEU A 97 30.08 -13.72 -6.26
C LEU A 97 31.50 -13.23 -6.01
N ALA A 98 31.70 -11.91 -5.89
CA ALA A 98 33.01 -11.34 -5.55
C ALA A 98 33.54 -11.88 -4.20
N TYR A 99 32.67 -12.03 -3.20
CA TYR A 99 33.05 -12.65 -1.93
C TYR A 99 33.45 -14.12 -2.11
N SER A 100 32.73 -14.89 -2.91
CA SER A 100 33.02 -16.31 -3.18
C SER A 100 34.38 -16.53 -3.87
N GLU A 101 34.86 -15.56 -4.65
CA GLU A 101 36.19 -15.61 -5.29
C GLU A 101 37.33 -15.31 -4.31
N ILE A 102 37.07 -14.53 -3.25
CA ILE A 102 38.06 -14.14 -2.24
C ILE A 102 38.19 -15.20 -1.15
N VAL A 103 37.10 -15.88 -0.80
CA VAL A 103 37.10 -16.89 0.26
C VAL A 103 37.67 -18.20 -0.29
N PRO A 104 38.74 -18.75 0.32
CA PRO A 104 39.21 -20.07 -0.07
C PRO A 104 38.08 -21.06 0.19
N THR A 105 37.59 -21.74 -0.84
CA THR A 105 36.79 -22.94 -0.65
C THR A 105 37.64 -23.88 0.20
N ARG A 106 37.27 -24.04 1.47
CA ARG A 106 37.85 -25.05 2.37
C ARG A 106 37.54 -26.42 1.76
N ASN A 107 38.37 -26.83 0.81
CA ASN A 107 38.43 -28.20 0.34
C ASN A 107 38.89 -29.02 1.54
N LYS A 108 37.93 -29.63 2.22
CA LYS A 108 38.17 -30.73 3.13
C LYS A 108 38.73 -31.89 2.29
N LYS A 109 40.05 -32.02 2.25
CA LYS A 109 40.72 -33.31 2.09
C LYS A 109 41.09 -33.81 3.47
#